data_AF-A0A7W1EEE0-F1
#
_entry.id   AF-A0A7W1EEE0-F1
#
_cell.length_a   1.000
_cell.length_b   1.000
_cell.length_c   1.000
_cell.angle_alpha   90.00
_cell.angle_beta   90.00
_cell.angle_gamma   90.00
#
_symmetry.space_group_name_H-M   'P 1'
#
loop_
_entity.id
_entity.type
_entity.pdbx_description
1 polymer ?
#
loop_
_entity_poly.entity_id
_entity_poly.type
_entity_poly.pdbx_seq_one_letter_code
_entity_poly.pdbx_strand_id
1 'polypeptide(L)'
;MMSGEEFLSNNHVGARLGYGLRKETTKTNFAVFAGITRFTGVIGRTDSVGNSLPQYYTGTGFYVSGQAVTKLSYDIGIGLEVFGEVSKWQSLAGFKVIMFFSGSYRGLKKNYNPHVRAENAKK
;
A
#
# COMPACT_ATOMS: atom_id res chain seq x y z
N MET A 1 -17.05 -5.33 -24.40
CA MET A 1 -17.59 -4.11 -23.77
C MET A 1 -18.56 -4.58 -22.70
N MET A 2 -18.36 -4.14 -21.46
CA MET A 2 -19.22 -4.46 -20.32
C MET A 2 -20.48 -3.61 -20.39
N SER A 3 -21.67 -4.16 -20.15
CA SER A 3 -22.92 -3.39 -20.20
C SER A 3 -22.99 -2.39 -19.02
N GLY A 4 -23.76 -1.31 -19.17
CA GLY A 4 -23.93 -0.30 -18.11
C GLY A 4 -24.51 -0.86 -16.80
N GLU A 5 -25.32 -1.92 -16.89
CA GLU A 5 -25.87 -2.63 -15.73
C GLU A 5 -24.85 -3.57 -15.08
N GLU A 6 -24.00 -4.21 -15.88
CA GLU A 6 -22.87 -5.02 -15.39
C GLU A 6 -21.85 -4.14 -14.63
N PHE A 7 -21.66 -2.88 -15.03
CA PHE A 7 -20.74 -1.94 -14.37
C PHE A 7 -21.21 -1.50 -12.97
N LEU A 8 -22.53 -1.38 -12.75
CA LEU A 8 -23.12 -0.99 -11.46
C LEU A 8 -23.22 -2.16 -10.47
N SER A 9 -23.30 -3.39 -10.96
CA SER A 9 -23.44 -4.60 -10.12
C SER A 9 -22.09 -5.23 -9.71
N ASN A 10 -20.98 -4.85 -10.35
CA ASN A 10 -19.70 -5.51 -10.09
C ASN A 10 -19.02 -4.92 -8.85
N ASN A 11 -18.79 -5.75 -7.85
CA ASN A 11 -18.06 -5.37 -6.64
C ASN A 11 -17.00 -6.42 -6.32
N HIS A 12 -15.84 -5.95 -5.87
CA HIS A 12 -14.73 -6.77 -5.41
C HIS A 12 -14.23 -6.24 -4.07
N VAL A 13 -14.62 -6.90 -2.98
CA VAL A 13 -14.18 -6.56 -1.62
C VAL A 13 -13.18 -7.61 -1.18
N GLY A 14 -11.98 -7.16 -0.82
CA GLY A 14 -10.88 -8.04 -0.43
C GLY A 14 -10.20 -7.60 0.87
N ALA A 15 -10.01 -8.54 1.78
CA ALA A 15 -9.16 -8.38 2.95
C ALA A 15 -7.81 -9.04 2.70
N ARG A 16 -6.73 -8.41 3.17
CA ARG A 16 -5.35 -8.87 2.96
C ARG A 16 -4.67 -8.98 4.30
N LEU A 17 -4.09 -10.14 4.59
CA LEU A 17 -3.33 -10.39 5.81
C LEU A 17 -1.97 -10.94 5.41
N GLY A 18 -0.91 -10.31 5.90
CA GLY A 18 0.43 -10.65 5.51
C GLY A 18 1.46 -10.27 6.56
N TYR A 19 2.65 -10.81 6.36
CA TYR A 19 3.83 -10.47 7.13
C TYR A 19 4.76 -9.60 6.27
N GLY A 20 5.41 -8.64 6.92
CA GLY A 20 6.27 -7.68 6.24
C GLY A 20 7.66 -7.60 6.87
N LEU A 21 8.68 -7.57 6.03
CA LEU A 21 10.04 -7.22 6.42
C LEU A 21 10.28 -5.76 6.07
N ARG A 22 10.63 -4.96 7.07
CA ARG A 22 10.97 -3.54 6.90
C ARG A 22 12.41 -3.29 7.30
N LYS A 23 13.16 -2.63 6.42
CA LYS A 23 14.50 -2.12 6.68
C LYS A 23 14.48 -0.61 6.55
N GLU A 24 14.75 0.06 7.66
CA GLU A 24 14.82 1.51 7.71
C GLU A 24 16.27 1.99 7.84
N THR A 25 16.57 3.07 7.14
CA THR A 25 17.81 3.83 7.23
C THR A 25 17.43 5.30 7.42
N THR A 26 18.39 6.14 7.84
CA THR A 26 18.15 7.56 8.13
C THR A 26 17.41 8.31 7.03
N LYS A 27 17.66 7.98 5.76
CA LYS A 27 17.04 8.63 4.59
C LYS A 27 16.10 7.74 3.78
N THR A 28 16.18 6.41 3.92
CA THR A 28 15.51 5.48 3.02
C THR A 28 14.86 4.35 3.80
N ASN A 29 13.62 4.05 3.46
CA ASN A 29 12.80 3.02 4.08
C ASN A 29 12.35 2.04 3.00
N PHE A 30 12.75 0.79 3.14
CA PHE A 30 12.30 -0.29 2.26
C PHE A 30 11.45 -1.27 3.06
N ALA A 31 10.34 -1.69 2.50
CA ALA A 31 9.49 -2.71 3.09
C ALA A 31 9.00 -3.68 2.02
N VAL A 32 8.94 -4.96 2.35
CA VAL A 32 8.35 -6.00 1.50
C VAL A 32 7.33 -6.74 2.32
N PHE A 33 6.11 -6.86 1.78
CA PHE A 33 4.98 -7.55 2.40
C PHE A 33 4.56 -8.71 1.54
N ALA A 34 4.25 -9.84 2.16
CA ALA A 34 3.69 -11.01 1.50
C ALA A 34 2.59 -11.61 2.38
N GLY A 35 1.51 -12.09 1.77
CA GLY A 35 0.34 -12.50 2.52
C GLY A 35 -0.71 -13.22 1.70
N ILE A 36 -1.74 -13.68 2.42
CA ILE A 36 -2.94 -14.25 1.84
C ILE A 36 -4.02 -13.17 1.72
N THR A 37 -4.82 -13.27 0.67
CA THR A 37 -6.01 -12.43 0.50
C THR A 37 -7.24 -13.30 0.57
N ARG A 38 -8.31 -12.76 1.14
CA ARG A 38 -9.65 -13.32 1.04
C ARG A 38 -10.53 -12.29 0.40
N PHE A 39 -11.18 -12.66 -0.69
CA PHE A 39 -12.02 -11.76 -1.48
C PHE A 39 -13.40 -12.35 -1.68
N THR A 40 -14.38 -11.46 -1.72
CA THR A 40 -15.77 -11.74 -2.06
C THR A 40 -16.24 -10.69 -3.04
N GLY A 41 -17.11 -11.09 -3.97
CA GLY A 41 -17.61 -10.18 -4.97
C GLY A 41 -18.78 -10.75 -5.76
N VAL A 42 -19.34 -9.90 -6.60
CA VAL A 42 -20.44 -10.23 -7.51
C VAL A 42 -20.00 -9.82 -8.90
N ILE A 43 -20.01 -10.74 -9.86
CA ILE A 43 -19.88 -10.42 -11.28
C ILE A 43 -21.25 -10.53 -11.95
N GLY A 44 -21.61 -9.57 -12.79
CA GLY A 44 -22.75 -9.72 -13.69
C GLY A 44 -22.34 -10.60 -14.86
N ARG A 45 -23.08 -11.69 -15.12
CA ARG A 45 -22.91 -12.51 -16.32
C ARG A 45 -24.17 -12.41 -17.16
N THR A 46 -24.03 -12.01 -18.42
CA THR A 46 -25.13 -12.02 -19.38
C THR A 46 -25.32 -13.45 -19.91
N ASP A 47 -26.52 -14.00 -19.74
CA ASP A 47 -26.94 -15.28 -20.33
C ASP A 47 -27.19 -15.14 -21.85
N SER A 48 -27.23 -16.26 -22.55
CA SER A 48 -27.57 -16.44 -23.98
C SER A 48 -28.87 -15.74 -24.42
N VAL A 49 -29.72 -15.37 -23.48
CA VAL A 49 -31.03 -14.71 -23.67
C VAL A 49 -30.99 -13.22 -23.29
N GLY A 50 -29.81 -12.66 -22.96
CA GLY A 50 -29.64 -11.23 -22.66
C GLY A 50 -29.96 -10.82 -21.22
N ASN A 51 -30.26 -11.76 -20.33
CA ASN A 51 -30.50 -11.48 -18.91
C ASN A 51 -29.17 -11.41 -18.13
N SER A 52 -28.97 -10.35 -17.36
CA SER A 52 -27.83 -10.23 -16.44
C SER A 52 -28.13 -10.94 -15.11
N LEU A 53 -27.45 -12.06 -14.86
CA LEU A 53 -27.54 -12.80 -13.61
C LEU A 53 -26.33 -12.49 -12.71
N PRO A 54 -26.54 -12.18 -11.41
CA PRO A 54 -25.45 -11.97 -10.48
C PRO A 54 -24.82 -13.31 -10.09
N GLN A 55 -23.52 -13.46 -10.36
CA GLN A 55 -22.73 -14.59 -9.91
C GLN A 55 -21.84 -14.17 -8.73
N TYR A 56 -22.11 -14.73 -7.56
CA TYR A 56 -21.29 -14.55 -6.37
C TYR A 56 -20.03 -15.38 -6.48
N TYR A 57 -18.88 -14.77 -6.17
CA TYR A 57 -17.62 -15.48 -6.04
C TYR A 57 -16.98 -15.14 -4.71
N THR A 58 -16.41 -16.17 -4.10
CA THR A 58 -15.54 -16.06 -2.93
C THR A 58 -14.29 -16.86 -3.20
N GLY A 59 -13.17 -16.37 -2.70
CA GLY A 59 -11.92 -17.09 -2.86
C GLY A 59 -10.82 -16.57 -1.96
N THR A 60 -9.70 -17.26 -2.05
CA THR A 60 -8.45 -16.87 -1.44
C THR A 60 -7.39 -16.71 -2.50
N GLY A 61 -6.53 -15.72 -2.32
CA GLY A 61 -5.43 -15.40 -3.21
C GLY A 61 -4.15 -15.16 -2.45
N PHE A 62 -3.13 -14.75 -3.21
CA PHE A 62 -1.84 -14.36 -2.67
C PHE A 62 -1.57 -12.89 -3.02
N TYR A 63 -1.05 -12.16 -2.06
CA TYR A 63 -0.67 -10.75 -2.22
C TYR A 63 0.79 -10.55 -1.87
N VAL A 64 1.45 -9.75 -2.68
CA VAL A 64 2.81 -9.28 -2.43
C VAL A 64 2.87 -7.79 -2.72
N SER A 65 3.59 -7.05 -1.88
CA SER A 65 3.95 -5.67 -2.19
C SER A 65 5.36 -5.33 -1.77
N GLY A 66 5.98 -4.44 -2.54
CA GLY A 66 7.29 -3.87 -2.27
C GLY A 66 7.17 -2.36 -2.22
N GLN A 67 7.59 -1.77 -1.11
CA GLN A 67 7.54 -0.35 -0.82
C GLN A 67 8.95 0.21 -0.71
N ALA A 68 9.21 1.32 -1.38
CA ALA A 68 10.43 2.11 -1.26
C ALA A 68 10.04 3.58 -0.99
N VAL A 69 10.42 4.10 0.17
CA VAL A 69 10.17 5.49 0.58
C VAL A 69 11.51 6.18 0.82
N THR A 70 11.72 7.33 0.19
CA THR A 70 12.85 8.21 0.44
C THR A 70 12.39 9.46 1.20
N LYS A 71 13.12 9.82 2.26
CA LYS A 71 12.89 11.04 3.04
C LYS A 71 13.68 12.16 2.39
N LEU A 72 12.99 13.14 1.83
CA LEU A 72 13.59 14.33 1.22
C LEU A 72 14.04 15.32 2.30
N SER A 73 13.22 15.48 3.33
CA SER A 73 13.51 16.22 4.56
C SER A 73 13.18 15.34 5.77
N TYR A 74 13.51 15.80 6.98
CA TYR A 74 13.16 15.08 8.22
C TYR A 74 11.64 14.86 8.34
N ASP A 75 10.88 15.81 7.81
CA ASP A 75 9.43 15.92 7.93
C ASP A 75 8.67 15.52 6.66
N ILE A 76 9.37 15.33 5.53
CA ILE A 76 8.73 15.08 4.23
C ILE A 76 9.42 13.92 3.53
N GLY A 77 8.64 12.92 3.13
CA GLY A 77 9.09 11.79 2.32
C GLY A 77 8.15 11.51 1.17
N ILE A 78 8.71 10.91 0.12
CA ILE A 78 7.96 10.39 -1.02
C ILE A 78 8.38 8.96 -1.27
N GLY A 79 7.45 8.12 -1.67
CA GLY A 79 7.73 6.74 -1.97
C GLY A 79 6.78 6.15 -2.98
N LEU A 80 7.15 4.97 -3.41
CA LEU A 80 6.39 4.16 -4.34
C LEU A 80 6.25 2.76 -3.76
N GLU A 81 5.05 2.21 -3.84
CA GLU A 81 4.76 0.83 -3.51
C GLU A 81 4.20 0.13 -4.74
N VAL A 82 4.87 -0.91 -5.20
CA VAL A 82 4.32 -1.81 -6.22
C VAL A 82 3.63 -2.95 -5.49
N PHE A 83 2.42 -3.29 -5.92
CA PHE A 83 1.68 -4.40 -5.35
C PHE A 83 1.10 -5.29 -6.46
N GLY A 84 1.01 -6.58 -6.13
CA GLY A 84 0.42 -7.60 -6.98
C GLY A 84 -0.45 -8.53 -6.15
N GLU A 85 -1.60 -8.89 -6.70
CA GLU A 85 -2.51 -9.88 -6.18
C GLU A 85 -2.80 -10.90 -7.27
N VAL A 86 -2.66 -12.17 -6.91
CA VAL A 86 -3.00 -13.29 -7.79
C VAL A 86 -4.09 -14.10 -7.10
N SER A 87 -5.26 -14.14 -7.74
CA SER A 87 -6.43 -14.88 -7.30
C SER A 87 -7.03 -15.66 -8.47
N LYS A 88 -7.70 -16.79 -8.20
CA LYS A 88 -8.30 -17.64 -9.25
C LYS A 88 -9.28 -16.89 -10.16
N TRP A 89 -9.90 -15.84 -9.65
CA TRP A 89 -10.92 -15.06 -10.35
C TRP A 89 -10.39 -13.76 -10.94
N GLN A 90 -9.32 -13.20 -10.37
CA GLN A 90 -8.80 -11.89 -10.77
C GLN A 90 -7.32 -11.79 -10.41
N SER A 91 -6.51 -11.34 -11.37
CA SER A 91 -5.13 -10.92 -11.11
C SER A 91 -5.09 -9.40 -11.20
N LEU A 92 -4.54 -8.75 -10.18
CA LEU A 92 -4.45 -7.30 -10.09
C LEU A 92 -3.00 -6.92 -9.82
N ALA A 93 -2.46 -5.99 -10.59
CA ALA A 93 -1.16 -5.38 -10.30
C ALA A 93 -1.29 -3.87 -10.40
N GLY A 94 -0.52 -3.16 -9.58
CA GLY A 94 -0.58 -1.70 -9.57
C GLY A 94 0.55 -1.09 -8.76
N PHE A 95 0.54 0.24 -8.71
CA PHE A 95 1.44 1.02 -7.90
C PHE A 95 0.66 2.00 -7.03
N LYS A 96 1.23 2.35 -5.88
CA LYS A 96 0.73 3.39 -4.97
C LYS A 96 1.83 4.42 -4.81
N VAL A 97 1.44 5.70 -4.84
CA VAL A 97 2.33 6.80 -4.47
C VAL A 97 2.09 7.09 -2.99
N ILE A 98 3.18 7.16 -2.23
CA ILE A 98 3.14 7.40 -0.78
C ILE A 98 3.77 8.75 -0.51
N MET A 99 3.02 9.63 0.13
CA MET A 99 3.54 10.89 0.64
C MET A 99 3.53 10.83 2.16
N PHE A 100 4.67 11.06 2.76
CA PHE A 100 4.87 11.06 4.21
C PHE A 100 5.07 12.49 4.67
N PHE A 101 4.21 12.94 5.59
CA PHE A 101 4.32 14.23 6.26
C PHE A 101 4.39 13.98 7.76
N SER A 102 5.45 14.45 8.41
CA SER A 102 5.67 14.38 9.84
C SER A 102 5.84 15.78 10.39
N GLY A 103 5.19 16.10 11.51
CA GLY A 103 5.39 17.36 12.23
C GLY A 103 6.40 17.24 13.37
N SER A 104 7.33 16.28 13.30
CA SER A 104 8.23 15.95 14.41
C SER A 104 9.44 16.87 14.52
N TYR A 105 9.55 17.90 13.69
CA TYR A 105 10.58 18.94 13.80
C TYR A 105 10.54 19.63 15.18
N ARG A 106 11.50 19.29 16.05
CA ARG A 106 11.67 19.89 17.38
C ARG A 106 12.59 21.12 17.40
N GLY A 107 12.93 21.68 16.24
CA GLY A 107 13.90 22.77 16.11
C GLY A 107 15.35 22.31 16.08
N LEU A 108 16.28 23.25 15.94
CA LEU A 108 17.73 23.00 16.02
C LEU A 108 18.07 22.32 17.35
N LYS A 109 18.90 21.26 17.31
CA LYS A 109 19.49 20.66 18.51
C LYS A 109 20.24 21.76 19.28
N LYS A 110 19.60 22.30 20.32
CA LYS A 110 20.25 23.21 21.26
C LYS A 110 21.06 22.35 22.20
N ASN A 111 22.37 22.45 22.12
CA ASN A 111 23.25 21.80 23.08
C ASN A 111 23.21 22.59 24.39
N TYR A 112 22.18 22.36 25.20
CA TYR A 112 21.90 23.13 26.42
C TYR A 112 22.61 22.56 27.65
N ASN A 113 23.36 21.45 27.53
CA ASN A 113 24.06 20.89 28.68
C ASN A 113 25.53 21.37 28.72
N PRO A 114 25.89 22.32 29.59
CA PRO A 114 27.27 22.78 29.74
C PRO A 114 28.21 21.69 30.29
N HIS A 115 27.68 20.58 30.81
CA HIS A 115 28.45 19.47 31.37
C HIS A 115 28.75 18.33 30.39
N VAL A 116 28.33 18.43 29.13
CA VAL A 116 28.57 17.39 28.11
C VAL A 116 29.33 18.02 26.93
N ARG A 117 30.43 17.39 26.52
CA ARG A 117 31.23 17.85 25.38
C ARG A 117 30.34 17.99 24.14
N ALA A 118 30.34 19.20 23.57
CA ALA A 118 29.60 19.47 22.35
C ALA A 118 30.30 18.87 21.14
N GLU A 119 29.59 18.03 20.38
CA GLU A 119 30.08 17.45 19.11
C GLU A 119 30.27 18.52 18.02
N ASN A 120 29.56 19.65 18.13
CA ASN A 120 29.71 20.81 17.27
C ASN A 120 30.17 22.01 18.11
N ALA A 121 31.48 22.21 18.22
CA ALA A 121 32.04 23.48 18.67
C ALA A 121 31.68 24.55 17.62
N LYS A 122 31.00 25.62 18.06
CA LYS A 122 30.77 26.80 17.20
C LYS A 122 32.13 27.27 16.64
N LYS A 123 32.23 27.35 15.32
CA LYS A 123 33.26 28.17 14.64
C LYS A 123 32.99 29.64 14.91
#